data_AF-A0A8H4BJF4-F1
#
_entry.id   AF-A0A8H4BJF4-F1
#
_cell.length_a   1.000
_cell.length_b   1.000
_cell.length_c   1.000
_cell.angle_alpha   90.00
_cell.angle_beta   90.00
_cell.angle_gamma   90.00
#
_symmetry.space_group_name_H-M   'P 1'
#
loop_
_entity.id
_entity.type
_entity.pdbx_description
1 polymer ?
#
loop_
_entity_poly.entity_id
_entity_poly.type
_entity_poly.pdbx_seq_one_letter_code
_entity_poly.pdbx_strand_id
1 'polypeptide(L)'
;MNPALVQGQHALVYNPMLPPGWIEHRTPTGRPYWYNTATGQTSWLFPSPLPPVAPQETQPKKKKKQTKKKIPGTNWLFVLTHDGYEFYYDRDTKTSVWEMPESLKAPMEELKKLDEEKEREKKLKAENEAKLAQKEKEDADNKKRMLEEQEAEQEAKRAKLEQEIAQEDDDDEQEEHAKEEDLEATEMTEEDIMWQLQQMAEAEVEETQAAAAAQATPEAAEQINKEPKKPELSEEECLAQFNQLLAERNISPFAIYSAEYPKLMTDPRFSLVPHNKQKALFNKYCNELGDKIKNEKKNKKKPEDEFKDLLVSKVTQKMYWDDFRRKYKDDPRFKALSVTKEKEALFKDHVKHHLGKKRPTDEYMDLLRDTKDIRPGMRWRDAKKILEKDDRYYLVESKIDREDLFRDYLQDMSK
;
A
#
# COMPACT_ATOMS: atom_id res chain seq x y z
N MET A 1 50.71 -43.10 -76.84
CA MET A 1 50.32 -44.40 -76.27
C MET A 1 51.18 -44.66 -75.04
N ASN A 2 50.58 -44.69 -73.86
CA ASN A 2 51.19 -45.18 -72.62
C ASN A 2 50.05 -45.61 -71.69
N PRO A 3 49.95 -46.90 -71.29
CA PRO A 3 48.93 -47.35 -70.36
C PRO A 3 49.48 -47.87 -69.01
N ALA A 4 48.55 -47.92 -68.05
CA ALA A 4 48.49 -48.65 -66.74
C ALA A 4 48.94 -47.88 -65.47
N LEU A 5 48.01 -47.46 -64.58
CA LEU A 5 47.40 -48.18 -63.41
C LEU A 5 48.38 -48.22 -62.20
N VAL A 6 48.14 -47.87 -60.91
CA VAL A 6 47.00 -47.88 -59.95
C VAL A 6 47.28 -46.86 -58.81
N GLN A 7 46.22 -46.44 -58.11
CA GLN A 7 46.11 -45.62 -56.89
C GLN A 7 47.05 -45.96 -55.71
N GLY A 8 47.30 -44.96 -54.84
CA GLY A 8 47.73 -45.18 -53.45
C GLY A 8 48.22 -43.92 -52.73
N GLN A 9 47.36 -43.25 -51.98
CA GLN A 9 47.72 -42.17 -51.05
C GLN A 9 48.59 -42.75 -49.91
N HIS A 10 49.75 -42.15 -49.63
CA HIS A 10 50.52 -42.43 -48.41
C HIS A 10 50.71 -41.16 -47.59
N ALA A 11 50.16 -41.20 -46.38
CA ALA A 11 50.18 -40.18 -45.36
C ALA A 11 51.60 -39.92 -44.81
N LEU A 12 51.89 -38.65 -44.52
CA LEU A 12 53.10 -38.20 -43.84
C LEU A 12 53.11 -38.71 -42.39
N VAL A 13 54.11 -39.53 -42.06
CA VAL A 13 54.36 -40.07 -40.73
C VAL A 13 55.05 -38.98 -39.89
N TYR A 14 54.34 -38.38 -38.93
CA TYR A 14 54.90 -37.41 -37.99
C TYR A 14 55.23 -38.13 -36.67
N ASN A 15 56.51 -38.14 -36.30
CA ASN A 15 57.05 -38.70 -35.07
C ASN A 15 56.88 -37.67 -33.91
N PRO A 16 56.11 -37.93 -32.84
CA PRO A 16 55.82 -36.91 -31.84
C PRO A 16 56.78 -37.01 -30.64
N MET A 17 57.71 -36.06 -30.50
CA MET A 17 58.40 -35.85 -29.22
C MET A 17 57.44 -35.25 -28.20
N LEU A 18 57.45 -35.78 -26.97
CA LEU A 18 56.70 -35.26 -25.84
C LEU A 18 57.21 -33.86 -25.43
N PRO A 19 56.34 -32.92 -25.04
CA PRO A 19 56.74 -31.61 -24.55
C PRO A 19 57.59 -31.72 -23.26
N PRO A 20 58.49 -30.75 -22.99
CA PRO A 20 59.33 -30.76 -21.80
C PRO A 20 58.51 -30.90 -20.52
N GLY A 21 58.87 -31.86 -19.68
CA GLY A 21 58.17 -32.15 -18.41
C GLY A 21 57.05 -33.19 -18.50
N TRP A 22 56.67 -33.66 -19.69
CA TRP A 22 55.71 -34.77 -19.84
C TRP A 22 56.41 -36.10 -20.05
N ILE A 23 56.01 -37.11 -19.28
CA ILE A 23 56.51 -38.48 -19.37
C ILE A 23 55.36 -39.46 -19.62
N GLU A 24 55.58 -40.45 -20.50
CA GLU A 24 54.62 -41.54 -20.74
C GLU A 24 54.74 -42.58 -19.62
N HIS A 25 53.61 -42.90 -19.01
CA HIS A 25 53.42 -44.03 -18.13
C HIS A 25 52.40 -44.99 -18.73
N ARG A 26 52.47 -46.27 -18.36
CA ARG A 26 51.50 -47.27 -18.78
C ARG A 26 50.80 -47.84 -17.58
N THR A 27 49.47 -48.00 -17.68
CA THR A 27 48.72 -48.75 -16.69
C THR A 27 49.08 -50.24 -16.77
N PRO A 28 48.80 -51.04 -15.71
CA PRO A 28 48.96 -52.51 -15.76
C PRO A 28 48.15 -53.19 -16.87
N THR A 29 47.13 -52.49 -17.39
CA THR A 29 46.30 -52.91 -18.53
C THR A 29 46.85 -52.47 -19.89
N GLY A 30 48.06 -51.92 -19.93
CA GLY A 30 48.77 -51.52 -21.15
C GLY A 30 48.32 -50.20 -21.76
N ARG A 31 47.43 -49.43 -21.11
CA ARG A 31 46.99 -48.13 -21.63
C ARG A 31 48.01 -47.04 -21.29
N PRO A 32 48.52 -46.30 -22.29
CA PRO A 32 49.42 -45.18 -22.05
C PRO A 32 48.64 -44.00 -21.44
N TYR A 33 49.27 -43.33 -20.48
CA TYR A 33 48.85 -42.05 -19.93
C TYR A 33 50.08 -41.17 -19.72
N TRP A 34 49.91 -39.86 -19.79
CA TRP A 34 51.01 -38.90 -19.71
C TRP A 34 50.94 -38.15 -18.38
N TYR A 35 52.07 -38.06 -17.70
CA TYR A 35 52.23 -37.36 -16.43
C TYR A 35 53.18 -36.19 -16.60
N ASN A 36 52.78 -35.01 -16.12
CA ASN A 36 53.61 -33.83 -16.13
C ASN A 36 54.36 -33.71 -14.78
N THR A 37 55.68 -33.86 -14.81
CA THR A 37 56.54 -33.79 -13.61
C THR A 37 56.67 -32.38 -13.04
N ALA A 38 56.40 -31.34 -13.83
CA ALA A 38 56.45 -29.95 -13.39
C ALA A 38 55.14 -29.48 -12.73
N THR A 39 53.98 -29.99 -13.18
CA THR A 39 52.65 -29.56 -12.68
C THR A 39 51.93 -30.63 -11.87
N GLY A 40 52.42 -31.87 -11.85
CA GLY A 40 51.77 -33.01 -11.19
C GLY A 40 50.49 -33.49 -11.85
N GLN A 41 50.18 -33.01 -13.07
CA GLN A 41 48.94 -33.34 -13.78
C GLN A 41 49.07 -34.67 -14.56
N THR A 42 47.99 -35.45 -14.60
CA THR A 42 47.86 -36.67 -15.43
C THR A 42 46.87 -36.43 -16.57
N SER A 43 47.19 -36.91 -17.77
CA SER A 43 46.35 -36.82 -18.97
C SER A 43 46.29 -38.17 -19.68
N TRP A 44 45.10 -38.55 -20.14
CA TRP A 44 44.89 -39.73 -20.99
C TRP A 44 45.03 -39.43 -22.49
N LEU A 45 45.37 -38.18 -22.84
CA LEU A 45 45.60 -37.71 -24.21
C LEU A 45 47.05 -37.25 -24.38
N PHE A 46 47.65 -37.55 -25.55
CA PHE A 46 49.04 -37.21 -25.85
C PHE A 46 49.21 -35.68 -25.80
N PRO A 47 50.03 -35.14 -24.88
CA PRO A 47 50.22 -33.70 -24.74
C PRO A 47 50.97 -33.20 -25.98
N SER A 48 50.26 -32.55 -26.90
CA SER A 48 50.86 -31.96 -28.10
C SER A 48 51.39 -30.56 -27.77
N PRO A 49 52.58 -30.17 -28.28
CA PRO A 49 53.08 -28.79 -28.13
C PRO A 49 52.26 -27.86 -29.04
N LEU A 50 51.10 -27.40 -28.55
CA LEU A 50 50.35 -26.32 -29.20
C LEU A 50 50.87 -24.95 -28.72
N PRO A 51 50.86 -23.92 -29.60
CA PRO A 51 51.22 -22.54 -29.25
C PRO A 51 50.30 -21.97 -28.16
N PRO A 52 50.69 -20.89 -27.44
CA PRO A 52 50.03 -20.45 -26.21
C PRO A 52 48.56 -20.12 -26.47
N VAL A 53 47.67 -20.96 -25.96
CA VAL A 53 46.23 -20.75 -25.98
C VAL A 53 45.90 -19.67 -24.95
N ALA A 54 45.24 -18.62 -25.44
CA ALA A 54 44.59 -17.59 -24.64
C ALA A 54 43.77 -18.19 -23.49
N PRO A 55 43.61 -17.48 -22.35
CA PRO A 55 42.91 -18.01 -21.19
C PRO A 55 41.55 -18.60 -21.58
N GLN A 56 41.33 -19.87 -21.26
CA GLN A 56 40.03 -20.50 -21.44
C GLN A 56 38.98 -19.69 -20.68
N GLU A 57 37.95 -19.25 -21.40
CA GLU A 57 36.71 -18.73 -20.84
C GLU A 57 36.10 -19.80 -19.93
N THR A 58 36.46 -19.74 -18.65
CA THR A 58 35.56 -20.17 -17.60
C THR A 58 34.35 -19.26 -17.68
N GLN A 59 33.16 -19.85 -17.91
CA GLN A 59 31.91 -19.11 -17.86
C GLN A 59 31.87 -18.21 -16.62
N PRO A 60 31.30 -16.99 -16.70
CA PRO A 60 31.30 -16.06 -15.58
C PRO A 60 30.49 -16.64 -14.41
N LYS A 61 31.17 -17.37 -13.52
CA LYS A 61 30.63 -17.75 -12.22
C LYS A 61 30.45 -16.43 -11.48
N LYS A 62 29.19 -16.07 -11.21
CA LYS A 62 28.81 -14.90 -10.41
C LYS A 62 29.75 -14.80 -9.20
N LYS A 63 30.60 -13.76 -9.16
CA LYS A 63 31.55 -13.53 -8.06
C LYS A 63 30.75 -13.51 -6.75
N LYS A 64 30.95 -14.52 -5.89
CA LYS A 64 30.29 -14.55 -4.58
C LYS A 64 30.94 -13.48 -3.71
N LYS A 65 30.14 -12.78 -2.91
CA LYS A 65 30.70 -11.80 -1.95
C LYS A 65 31.55 -12.55 -0.95
N GLN A 66 32.72 -12.01 -0.60
CA GLN A 66 33.55 -12.58 0.45
C GLN A 66 32.75 -12.58 1.75
N THR A 67 32.60 -13.75 2.39
CA THR A 67 31.89 -13.86 3.67
C THR A 67 32.82 -14.40 4.74
N LYS A 68 32.76 -13.80 5.92
CA LYS A 68 33.52 -14.21 7.10
C LYS A 68 32.51 -14.59 8.19
N LYS A 69 32.46 -15.86 8.57
CA LYS A 69 31.61 -16.36 9.67
C LYS A 69 32.49 -16.73 10.86
N LYS A 70 32.13 -16.27 12.06
CA LYS A 70 32.81 -16.67 13.29
C LYS A 70 32.30 -18.06 13.71
N ILE A 71 33.22 -18.96 14.00
CA ILE A 71 32.86 -20.30 14.50
C ILE A 71 32.60 -20.18 16.01
N PRO A 72 31.38 -20.53 16.50
CA PRO A 72 31.06 -20.49 17.93
C PRO A 72 32.03 -21.35 18.75
N GLY A 73 32.35 -20.90 19.96
CA GLY A 73 33.25 -21.65 20.86
C GLY A 73 34.74 -21.65 20.48
N THR A 74 35.14 -21.01 19.37
CA THR A 74 36.55 -20.96 18.94
C THR A 74 36.97 -19.56 18.46
N ASN A 75 38.28 -19.33 18.35
CA ASN A 75 38.86 -18.12 17.77
C ASN A 75 39.06 -18.20 16.24
N TRP A 76 38.53 -19.25 15.63
CA TRP A 76 38.62 -19.49 14.19
C TRP A 76 37.48 -18.82 13.42
N LEU A 77 37.81 -18.34 12.22
CA LEU A 77 36.89 -17.75 11.26
C LEU A 77 36.82 -18.63 10.02
N PHE A 78 35.60 -18.97 9.61
CA PHE A 78 35.35 -19.52 8.28
C PHE A 78 35.30 -18.37 7.28
N VAL A 79 36.14 -18.42 6.25
CA VAL A 79 36.23 -17.39 5.21
C VAL A 79 35.97 -18.00 3.84
N LEU A 80 34.91 -17.53 3.18
CA LEU A 80 34.64 -17.82 1.77
C LEU A 80 35.19 -16.66 0.93
N THR A 81 36.17 -16.94 0.08
CA THR A 81 36.75 -16.00 -0.88
C THR A 81 35.78 -15.68 -2.02
N HIS A 82 36.09 -14.63 -2.79
CA HIS A 82 35.30 -14.23 -3.95
C HIS A 82 35.28 -15.28 -5.07
N ASP A 83 36.35 -16.08 -5.13
CA ASP A 83 36.52 -17.19 -6.06
C ASP A 83 35.85 -18.49 -5.58
N GLY A 84 35.20 -18.45 -4.41
CA GLY A 84 34.45 -19.57 -3.85
C GLY A 84 35.31 -20.58 -3.08
N TYR A 85 36.57 -20.29 -2.82
CA TYR A 85 37.40 -21.11 -1.93
C TYR A 85 37.09 -20.82 -0.47
N GLU A 86 37.02 -21.90 0.31
CA GLU A 86 36.78 -21.90 1.75
C GLU A 86 38.10 -22.14 2.49
N PHE A 87 38.42 -21.29 3.47
CA PHE A 87 39.55 -21.51 4.36
C PHE A 87 39.23 -21.08 5.79
N TYR A 88 39.96 -21.66 6.75
CA TYR A 88 39.81 -21.40 8.18
C TYR A 88 40.96 -20.52 8.66
N TYR A 89 40.62 -19.40 9.28
CA TYR A 89 41.60 -18.43 9.79
C TYR A 89 41.55 -18.39 11.31
N ASP A 90 42.67 -18.71 11.96
CA ASP A 90 42.80 -18.56 13.41
C ASP A 90 43.15 -17.12 13.77
N ARG A 91 42.30 -16.48 14.57
CA ARG A 91 42.51 -15.09 14.99
C ARG A 91 43.65 -14.95 16.01
N ASP A 92 43.99 -16.01 16.76
CA ASP A 92 45.03 -15.97 17.79
C ASP A 92 46.41 -16.20 17.19
N THR A 93 46.57 -17.27 16.42
CA THR A 93 47.86 -17.61 15.80
C THR A 93 48.10 -16.89 14.48
N LYS A 94 47.10 -16.17 13.95
CA LYS A 94 47.13 -15.49 12.64
C LYS A 94 47.42 -16.45 11.47
N THR A 95 47.17 -17.74 11.66
CA THR A 95 47.39 -18.77 10.63
C THR A 95 46.11 -19.02 9.84
N SER A 96 46.27 -19.45 8.58
CA SER A 96 45.17 -19.87 7.72
C SER A 96 45.40 -21.29 7.24
N VAL A 97 44.40 -22.15 7.37
CA VAL A 97 44.43 -23.54 6.94
C VAL A 97 43.30 -23.78 5.94
N TRP A 98 43.62 -24.47 4.84
CA TRP A 98 42.68 -24.77 3.76
C TRP A 98 41.85 -26.02 4.04
N GLU A 99 42.39 -26.92 4.87
CA GLU A 99 41.71 -28.11 5.35
C GLU A 99 41.08 -27.84 6.72
N MET A 100 39.88 -28.37 6.96
CA MET A 100 39.18 -28.21 8.23
C MET A 100 39.90 -28.98 9.34
N PRO A 101 40.52 -28.30 10.34
CA PRO A 101 41.14 -28.97 11.48
C PRO A 101 40.11 -29.77 12.27
N GLU A 102 40.52 -30.90 12.83
CA GLU A 102 39.61 -31.81 13.54
C GLU A 102 38.91 -31.15 14.74
N SER A 103 39.59 -30.23 15.43
CA SER A 103 39.04 -29.41 16.51
C SER A 103 37.93 -28.45 16.08
N LEU A 104 37.77 -28.17 14.79
CA LEU A 104 36.73 -27.28 14.25
C LEU A 104 35.52 -28.02 13.68
N LYS A 105 35.59 -29.35 13.50
CA LYS A 105 34.49 -30.15 12.94
C LYS A 105 33.22 -30.05 13.79
N ALA A 106 33.33 -30.30 15.09
CA ALA A 106 32.18 -30.23 16.00
C ALA A 106 31.57 -28.83 16.09
N PRO A 107 32.35 -27.74 16.29
CA PRO A 107 31.84 -26.37 16.24
C PRO A 107 31.20 -25.95 14.90
N MET A 108 31.72 -26.45 13.77
CA MET A 108 31.17 -26.14 12.44
C MET A 108 29.82 -26.84 12.20
N GLU A 109 29.67 -28.06 12.71
CA GLU A 109 28.42 -28.80 12.62
C GLU A 109 27.32 -28.19 13.50
N GLU A 110 27.69 -27.68 14.67
CA GLU A 110 26.80 -26.89 15.51
C GLU A 110 26.36 -25.57 14.82
N LEU A 111 27.29 -24.87 14.15
CA LEU A 111 26.96 -23.67 13.38
C LEU A 111 26.00 -23.97 12.21
N LYS A 112 26.17 -25.10 11.53
CA LYS A 112 25.24 -25.55 10.48
C LYS A 112 23.86 -25.83 11.05
N LYS A 113 23.76 -26.55 12.17
CA LYS A 113 22.49 -26.80 12.86
C LYS A 113 21.80 -25.50 13.27
N LEU A 114 22.56 -24.51 13.77
CA LEU A 114 22.02 -23.21 14.16
C LEU A 114 21.56 -22.37 12.96
N ASP A 115 22.29 -22.41 11.84
CA ASP A 115 21.87 -21.78 10.59
C ASP A 115 20.59 -22.46 10.04
N GLU A 116 20.50 -23.79 10.10
CA GLU A 116 19.30 -24.56 9.71
C GLU A 116 18.09 -24.28 10.60
N GLU A 117 18.29 -24.19 11.92
CA GLU A 117 17.26 -23.83 12.89
C GLU A 117 16.73 -22.42 12.65
N LYS A 118 17.61 -21.44 12.43
CA LYS A 118 17.21 -20.07 12.08
C LYS A 118 16.42 -20.01 10.77
N GLU A 119 16.79 -20.81 9.77
CA GLU A 119 16.02 -20.88 8.52
C GLU A 119 14.66 -21.55 8.72
N ARG A 120 14.55 -22.56 9.61
CA ARG A 120 13.26 -23.14 10.01
C ARG A 120 12.39 -22.13 10.75
N GLU A 121 12.94 -21.38 11.71
CA GLU A 121 12.22 -20.32 12.43
C GLU A 121 11.74 -19.22 11.50
N LYS A 122 12.58 -18.77 10.55
CA LYS A 122 12.18 -17.78 9.54
C LYS A 122 11.03 -18.29 8.66
N LYS A 123 11.09 -19.54 8.22
CA LYS A 123 10.01 -20.16 7.43
C LYS A 123 8.71 -20.25 8.22
N LEU A 124 8.78 -20.69 9.48
CA LEU A 124 7.61 -20.78 10.35
C LEU A 124 6.99 -19.39 10.61
N LYS A 125 7.83 -18.37 10.81
CA LYS A 125 7.36 -16.99 10.99
C LYS A 125 6.69 -16.45 9.72
N ALA A 126 7.28 -16.68 8.55
CA ALA A 126 6.69 -16.29 7.28
C ALA A 126 5.37 -17.03 6.99
N GLU A 127 5.28 -18.32 7.35
CA GLU A 127 4.05 -19.10 7.22
C GLU A 127 2.93 -18.57 8.14
N ASN A 128 3.26 -18.27 9.40
CA ASN A 128 2.29 -17.71 10.35
C ASN A 128 1.81 -16.31 9.94
N GLU A 129 2.71 -15.47 9.41
CA GLU A 129 2.37 -14.15 8.87
C GLU A 129 1.47 -14.26 7.63
N ALA A 130 1.75 -15.20 6.74
CA ALA A 130 0.91 -15.49 5.58
C ALA A 130 -0.48 -16.00 5.97
N LYS A 131 -0.58 -16.89 6.97
CA LYS A 131 -1.85 -17.38 7.50
C LYS A 131 -2.66 -16.27 8.15
N LEU A 132 -2.02 -15.36 8.89
CA LEU A 132 -2.69 -14.20 9.48
C LEU A 132 -3.26 -13.27 8.39
N ALA A 133 -2.46 -12.97 7.36
CA ALA A 133 -2.91 -12.14 6.23
C ALA A 133 -4.05 -12.80 5.41
N GLN A 134 -4.06 -14.14 5.29
CA GLN A 134 -5.17 -14.86 4.67
C GLN A 134 -6.45 -14.75 5.51
N LYS A 135 -6.35 -14.94 6.83
CA LYS A 135 -7.49 -14.82 7.72
C LYS A 135 -8.08 -13.41 7.74
N GLU A 136 -7.24 -12.38 7.75
CA GLU A 136 -7.70 -10.98 7.66
C GLU A 136 -8.44 -10.67 6.35
N LYS A 137 -8.00 -11.27 5.23
CA LYS A 137 -8.72 -11.15 3.95
C LYS A 137 -10.07 -11.86 3.96
N GLU A 138 -10.11 -13.08 4.52
CA GLU A 138 -11.36 -13.84 4.64
C GLU A 138 -12.37 -13.13 5.55
N ASP A 139 -11.92 -12.57 6.67
CA ASP A 139 -12.75 -11.77 7.57
C ASP A 139 -13.26 -10.49 6.88
N ALA A 140 -12.44 -9.84 6.04
CA ALA A 140 -12.84 -8.67 5.26
C ALA A 140 -13.87 -9.01 4.16
N ASP A 141 -13.68 -10.13 3.45
CA ASP A 141 -14.60 -10.60 2.42
C ASP A 141 -15.95 -11.02 3.01
N ASN A 142 -15.95 -11.71 4.16
CA ASN A 142 -17.18 -12.05 4.89
C ASN A 142 -17.91 -10.80 5.36
N LYS A 143 -17.19 -9.79 5.87
CA LYS A 143 -17.77 -8.51 6.26
C LYS A 143 -18.38 -7.77 5.06
N LYS A 144 -17.73 -7.82 3.89
CA LYS A 144 -18.25 -7.22 2.65
C LYS A 144 -19.54 -7.91 2.18
N ARG A 145 -19.57 -9.25 2.19
CA ARG A 145 -20.78 -10.02 1.85
C ARG A 145 -21.96 -9.71 2.77
N MET A 146 -21.72 -9.62 4.08
CA MET A 146 -22.76 -9.22 5.03
C MET A 146 -23.34 -7.84 4.75
N LEU A 147 -22.50 -6.87 4.35
CA LEU A 147 -22.96 -5.53 4.02
C LEU A 147 -23.76 -5.50 2.72
N GLU A 148 -23.31 -6.22 1.69
CA GLU A 148 -24.03 -6.34 0.41
C GLU A 148 -25.40 -7.02 0.59
N GLU A 149 -25.49 -8.04 1.46
CA GLU A 149 -26.76 -8.71 1.77
C GLU A 149 -27.74 -7.79 2.50
N GLN A 150 -27.25 -7.00 3.46
CA GLN A 150 -28.08 -5.99 4.15
C GLN A 150 -28.57 -4.89 3.21
N GLU A 151 -27.73 -4.45 2.27
CA GLU A 151 -28.08 -3.44 1.26
C GLU A 151 -29.13 -3.99 0.29
N ALA A 152 -28.97 -5.22 -0.21
CA ALA A 152 -29.95 -5.88 -1.07
C ALA A 152 -31.30 -6.10 -0.38
N GLU A 153 -31.31 -6.44 0.91
CA GLU A 153 -32.55 -6.58 1.68
C GLU A 153 -33.26 -5.22 1.85
N GLN A 154 -32.50 -4.14 2.07
CA GLN A 154 -33.06 -2.79 2.12
C GLN A 154 -33.60 -2.33 0.76
N GLU A 155 -32.91 -2.66 -0.32
CA GLU A 155 -33.34 -2.34 -1.68
C GLU A 155 -34.61 -3.12 -2.08
N ALA A 156 -34.69 -4.41 -1.72
CA ALA A 156 -35.89 -5.22 -1.93
C ALA A 156 -37.10 -4.68 -1.15
N LYS A 157 -36.89 -4.20 0.10
CA LYS A 157 -37.94 -3.54 0.88
C LYS A 157 -38.40 -2.24 0.23
N ARG A 158 -37.49 -1.44 -0.31
CA ARG A 158 -37.81 -0.21 -1.06
C ARG A 158 -38.57 -0.50 -2.35
N ALA A 159 -38.12 -1.47 -3.14
CA ALA A 159 -38.78 -1.85 -4.39
C ALA A 159 -40.19 -2.42 -4.15
N LYS A 160 -40.39 -3.17 -3.05
CA LYS A 160 -41.71 -3.67 -2.68
C LYS A 160 -42.67 -2.54 -2.29
N LEU A 161 -42.19 -1.56 -1.52
CA LEU A 161 -42.95 -0.35 -1.19
C LEU A 161 -43.32 0.46 -2.45
N GLU A 162 -42.38 0.58 -3.41
CA GLU A 162 -42.63 1.28 -4.68
C GLU A 162 -43.64 0.55 -5.57
N GLN A 163 -43.64 -0.80 -5.59
CA GLN A 163 -44.66 -1.59 -6.28
C GLN A 163 -46.05 -1.48 -5.62
N GLU A 164 -46.10 -1.41 -4.29
CA GLU A 164 -47.34 -1.26 -3.53
C GLU A 164 -47.97 0.12 -3.81
N ILE A 165 -47.16 1.19 -3.82
CA ILE A 165 -47.60 2.53 -4.22
C ILE A 165 -48.07 2.56 -5.68
N ALA A 166 -47.39 1.87 -6.60
CA ALA A 166 -47.76 1.86 -8.02
C ALA A 166 -48.99 0.99 -8.34
N GLN A 167 -49.40 0.09 -7.45
CA GLN A 167 -50.61 -0.74 -7.62
C GLN A 167 -51.87 -0.05 -7.10
N GLU A 168 -51.74 0.99 -6.26
CA GLU A 168 -52.87 1.80 -5.79
C GLU A 168 -53.31 2.88 -6.80
N ASP A 169 -52.54 3.11 -7.87
CA ASP A 169 -52.80 4.13 -8.90
C ASP A 169 -53.52 3.61 -10.18
N ASP A 170 -53.88 2.31 -10.29
CA ASP A 170 -54.37 1.69 -11.55
C ASP A 170 -55.79 1.08 -11.48
N ASP A 171 -56.55 1.33 -10.40
CA ASP A 171 -57.98 0.98 -10.33
C ASP A 171 -58.77 2.21 -9.85
N ASP A 172 -59.23 3.05 -10.79
CA ASP A 172 -60.66 3.34 -11.02
C ASP A 172 -60.86 4.58 -11.94
N GLU A 173 -61.24 4.35 -13.21
CA GLU A 173 -62.03 5.33 -13.97
C GLU A 173 -63.46 4.79 -14.13
N GLN A 174 -64.33 5.32 -13.26
CA GLN A 174 -65.81 5.37 -13.33
C GLN A 174 -66.61 4.13 -12.90
N GLU A 175 -67.00 4.09 -11.63
CA GLU A 175 -68.42 3.96 -11.28
C GLU A 175 -68.78 4.75 -10.01
N GLU A 176 -69.51 5.85 -10.21
CA GLU A 176 -70.03 6.72 -9.16
C GLU A 176 -71.00 5.96 -8.23
N HIS A 177 -70.88 6.26 -6.94
CA HIS A 177 -72.02 6.41 -6.02
C HIS A 177 -72.74 5.11 -5.58
N ALA A 178 -72.19 4.44 -4.55
CA ALA A 178 -72.93 3.89 -3.39
C ALA A 178 -72.12 2.78 -2.68
N LYS A 179 -71.22 3.15 -1.76
CA LYS A 179 -70.75 2.33 -0.61
C LYS A 179 -69.76 3.10 0.27
N GLU A 180 -70.08 4.36 0.49
CA GLU A 180 -69.24 5.41 1.06
C GLU A 180 -69.32 5.42 2.61
N GLU A 181 -69.22 4.27 3.29
CA GLU A 181 -69.38 4.27 4.76
C GLU A 181 -68.72 3.14 5.61
N ASP A 182 -67.79 2.29 5.15
CA ASP A 182 -67.23 1.27 6.09
C ASP A 182 -65.79 0.74 5.90
N LEU A 183 -64.92 1.30 5.05
CA LEU A 183 -63.52 0.81 4.98
C LEU A 183 -62.44 1.89 4.86
N GLU A 184 -62.76 3.14 5.16
CA GLU A 184 -61.76 4.22 5.29
C GLU A 184 -61.28 4.33 6.75
N ALA A 185 -60.67 3.25 7.25
CA ALA A 185 -60.21 3.19 8.63
C ALA A 185 -59.03 2.22 8.81
N THR A 186 -57.88 2.54 8.21
CA THR A 186 -56.50 2.14 8.56
C THR A 186 -55.68 2.42 7.28
N GLU A 187 -54.86 3.46 7.14
CA GLU A 187 -53.72 3.84 7.96
C GLU A 187 -53.47 5.36 7.83
N MET A 188 -54.05 6.16 8.71
CA MET A 188 -53.58 7.51 9.02
C MET A 188 -52.64 7.37 10.21
N THR A 189 -51.40 7.83 10.07
CA THR A 189 -50.45 7.77 11.18
C THR A 189 -50.96 8.63 12.34
N GLU A 190 -50.50 8.37 13.57
CA GLU A 190 -50.88 9.16 14.76
C GLU A 190 -50.63 10.67 14.57
N GLU A 191 -49.79 11.06 13.60
CA GLU A 191 -49.50 12.44 13.21
C GLU A 191 -50.63 13.08 12.38
N ASP A 192 -51.38 12.32 11.57
CA ASP A 192 -52.47 12.83 10.72
C ASP A 192 -53.77 13.06 11.51
N ILE A 193 -54.08 12.16 12.45
CA ILE A 193 -55.20 12.34 13.40
C ILE A 193 -54.97 13.58 14.27
N MET A 194 -53.71 13.83 14.65
CA MET A 194 -53.32 14.98 15.48
C MET A 194 -53.36 16.28 14.67
N TRP A 195 -53.01 16.23 13.38
CA TRP A 195 -53.10 17.37 12.47
C TRP A 195 -54.55 17.79 12.21
N GLN A 196 -55.48 16.83 12.08
CA GLN A 196 -56.89 17.12 11.84
C GLN A 196 -57.62 17.64 13.09
N LEU A 197 -57.26 17.17 14.29
CA LEU A 197 -57.76 17.73 15.55
C LEU A 197 -57.26 19.18 15.79
N GLN A 198 -56.02 19.48 15.40
CA GLN A 198 -55.42 20.81 15.58
C GLN A 198 -56.07 21.86 14.66
N GLN A 199 -56.32 21.51 13.39
CA GLN A 199 -57.00 22.39 12.43
C GLN A 199 -58.44 22.71 12.85
N MET A 200 -59.14 21.75 13.46
CA MET A 200 -60.49 21.97 13.99
C MET A 200 -60.47 22.84 15.25
N ALA A 201 -59.48 22.65 16.13
CA ALA A 201 -59.31 23.50 17.32
C ALA A 201 -58.94 24.95 16.97
N GLU A 202 -58.12 25.18 15.92
CA GLU A 202 -57.83 26.53 15.43
C GLU A 202 -59.04 27.21 14.79
N ALA A 203 -59.82 26.47 13.97
CA ALA A 203 -61.05 26.99 13.38
C ALA A 203 -62.13 27.32 14.42
N GLU A 204 -62.25 26.52 15.49
CA GLU A 204 -63.19 26.76 16.60
C GLU A 204 -62.77 27.97 17.45
N VAL A 205 -61.45 28.22 17.58
CA VAL A 205 -60.90 29.42 18.23
C VAL A 205 -61.08 30.67 17.37
N GLU A 206 -61.04 30.54 16.04
CA GLU A 206 -61.32 31.65 15.09
C GLU A 206 -62.82 32.00 15.05
N GLU A 207 -63.71 31.00 15.08
CA GLU A 207 -65.16 31.22 15.05
C GLU A 207 -65.69 31.79 16.37
N THR A 208 -65.12 31.38 17.52
CA THR A 208 -65.44 31.95 18.83
C THR A 208 -64.90 33.37 19.03
N GLN A 209 -63.76 33.71 18.41
CA GLN A 209 -63.21 35.08 18.42
C GLN A 209 -63.95 36.03 17.46
N ALA A 210 -64.39 35.53 16.30
CA ALA A 210 -65.22 36.29 15.36
C ALA A 210 -66.62 36.59 15.92
N ALA A 211 -67.23 35.65 16.65
CA ALA A 211 -68.52 35.86 17.31
C ALA A 211 -68.45 36.86 18.48
N ALA A 212 -67.31 36.93 19.19
CA ALA A 212 -67.09 37.92 20.27
C ALA A 212 -66.83 39.35 19.74
N ALA A 213 -66.28 39.48 18.53
CA ALA A 213 -66.00 40.77 17.90
C ALA A 213 -67.25 41.46 17.31
N ALA A 214 -68.38 40.76 17.16
CA ALA A 214 -69.60 41.28 16.55
C ALA A 214 -70.53 42.06 17.51
N GLN A 215 -70.17 42.26 18.79
CA GLN A 215 -71.00 42.96 19.79
C GLN A 215 -70.43 44.29 20.32
N ALA A 216 -69.49 44.94 19.63
CA ALA A 216 -69.00 46.27 20.04
C ALA A 216 -69.27 47.32 18.95
N THR A 217 -69.87 48.44 19.38
CA THR A 217 -70.32 49.59 18.58
C THR A 217 -69.20 50.34 17.84
N PRO A 218 -69.50 51.01 16.71
CA PRO A 218 -68.50 51.50 15.77
C PRO A 218 -68.21 52.99 15.98
N GLU A 219 -67.34 53.36 16.92
CA GLU A 219 -66.86 54.74 16.99
C GLU A 219 -65.53 54.87 17.74
N ALA A 220 -64.44 54.47 17.09
CA ALA A 220 -63.10 55.08 17.19
C ALA A 220 -62.03 54.13 16.63
N ALA A 221 -61.08 54.71 15.90
CA ALA A 221 -59.78 54.17 15.50
C ALA A 221 -59.65 53.65 14.06
N GLU A 222 -59.91 54.56 13.12
CA GLU A 222 -59.09 54.69 11.91
C GLU A 222 -57.64 55.02 12.33
N GLN A 223 -56.85 53.99 12.68
CA GLN A 223 -55.38 54.04 12.80
C GLN A 223 -54.77 52.67 13.13
N ILE A 224 -54.97 51.65 12.28
CA ILE A 224 -54.10 50.47 12.27
C ILE A 224 -53.83 50.08 10.80
N ASN A 225 -53.11 50.96 10.10
CA ASN A 225 -52.42 50.61 8.87
C ASN A 225 -50.93 50.94 9.06
N LYS A 226 -50.23 49.95 9.61
CA LYS A 226 -48.78 49.70 9.53
C LYS A 226 -48.49 48.52 10.44
N GLU A 227 -48.83 47.33 9.97
CA GLU A 227 -48.21 46.13 10.52
C GLU A 227 -46.75 46.12 10.03
N PRO A 228 -45.76 46.21 10.94
CA PRO A 228 -44.37 46.23 10.54
C PRO A 228 -43.99 44.83 10.06
N LYS A 229 -43.39 44.73 8.87
CA LYS A 229 -42.59 43.57 8.46
C LYS A 229 -41.59 43.26 9.58
N LYS A 230 -41.89 42.27 10.43
CA LYS A 230 -40.92 41.68 11.36
C LYS A 230 -39.79 41.12 10.49
N PRO A 231 -38.53 41.37 10.82
CA PRO A 231 -37.42 40.94 9.98
C PRO A 231 -37.48 39.42 9.92
N GLU A 232 -37.68 38.88 8.73
CA GLU A 232 -37.38 37.48 8.44
C GLU A 232 -35.91 37.32 8.73
N LEU A 233 -35.61 36.91 9.96
CA LEU A 233 -34.34 36.29 10.30
C LEU A 233 -34.19 35.17 9.27
N SER A 234 -33.17 35.28 8.42
CA SER A 234 -33.02 34.41 7.24
C SER A 234 -33.18 32.95 7.67
N GLU A 235 -33.78 32.08 6.84
CA GLU A 235 -33.85 30.64 7.13
C GLU A 235 -32.46 30.09 7.53
N GLU A 236 -31.41 30.64 6.94
CA GLU A 236 -30.01 30.35 7.25
C GLU A 236 -29.60 30.76 8.68
N GLU A 237 -30.09 31.89 9.18
CA GLU A 237 -29.84 32.38 10.54
C GLU A 237 -30.62 31.58 11.59
N CYS A 238 -31.86 31.15 11.29
CA CYS A 238 -32.61 30.21 12.14
C CYS A 238 -31.88 28.87 12.29
N LEU A 239 -31.37 28.32 11.18
CA LEU A 239 -30.57 27.10 11.17
C LEU A 239 -29.25 27.27 11.93
N ALA A 240 -28.60 28.41 11.80
CA ALA A 240 -27.39 28.73 12.55
C ALA A 240 -27.66 28.81 14.06
N GLN A 241 -28.77 29.42 14.47
CA GLN A 241 -29.16 29.49 15.89
C GLN A 241 -29.52 28.13 16.47
N PHE A 242 -30.14 27.25 15.66
CA PHE A 242 -30.39 25.86 16.05
C PHE A 242 -29.07 25.09 16.23
N ASN A 243 -28.15 25.16 15.27
CA ASN A 243 -26.83 24.52 15.40
C ASN A 243 -26.04 25.06 16.60
N GLN A 244 -26.14 26.36 16.87
CA GLN A 244 -25.53 26.98 18.05
C GLN A 244 -26.16 26.44 19.34
N LEU A 245 -27.49 26.27 19.39
CA LEU A 245 -28.17 25.64 20.52
C LEU A 245 -27.68 24.20 20.74
N LEU A 246 -27.55 23.40 19.67
CA LEU A 246 -27.03 22.02 19.77
C LEU A 246 -25.59 21.99 20.30
N ALA A 247 -24.77 22.96 19.92
CA ALA A 247 -23.42 23.13 20.43
C ALA A 247 -23.40 23.54 21.91
N GLU A 248 -24.21 24.53 22.31
CA GLU A 248 -24.31 25.03 23.69
C GLU A 248 -24.83 23.95 24.66
N ARG A 249 -25.71 23.07 24.19
CA ARG A 249 -26.24 21.94 24.97
C ARG A 249 -25.34 20.70 24.98
N ASN A 250 -24.14 20.78 24.36
CA ASN A 250 -23.14 19.71 24.31
C ASN A 250 -23.70 18.36 23.84
N ILE A 251 -24.48 18.38 22.75
CA ILE A 251 -25.08 17.16 22.22
C ILE A 251 -23.98 16.24 21.70
N SER A 252 -24.02 14.99 22.18
CA SER A 252 -23.08 13.95 21.77
C SER A 252 -23.29 13.58 20.29
N PRO A 253 -22.21 13.26 19.53
CA PRO A 253 -22.33 12.73 18.16
C PRO A 253 -23.19 11.45 18.04
N PHE A 254 -23.40 10.74 19.15
CA PHE A 254 -24.21 9.52 19.23
C PHE A 254 -25.54 9.74 19.98
N ALA A 255 -25.94 11.00 20.19
CA ALA A 255 -27.17 11.31 20.90
C ALA A 255 -28.41 10.90 20.09
N ILE A 256 -29.46 10.48 20.79
CA ILE A 256 -30.75 10.10 20.21
C ILE A 256 -31.69 11.30 20.34
N TYR A 257 -32.31 11.73 19.23
CA TYR A 257 -33.18 12.91 19.19
C TYR A 257 -34.25 12.90 20.30
N SER A 258 -34.94 11.78 20.50
CA SER A 258 -35.97 11.63 21.53
C SER A 258 -35.46 11.86 22.96
N ALA A 259 -34.21 11.49 23.27
CA ALA A 259 -33.64 11.63 24.61
C ALA A 259 -33.19 13.07 24.93
N GLU A 260 -32.80 13.83 23.90
CA GLU A 260 -32.34 15.21 24.05
C GLU A 260 -33.46 16.23 23.77
N TYR A 261 -34.53 15.84 23.08
CA TYR A 261 -35.67 16.70 22.75
C TYR A 261 -36.26 17.48 23.95
N PRO A 262 -36.52 16.86 25.12
CA PRO A 262 -37.07 17.58 26.26
C PRO A 262 -36.16 18.71 26.79
N LYS A 263 -34.86 18.62 26.53
CA LYS A 263 -33.87 19.65 26.94
C LYS A 263 -33.74 20.76 25.90
N LEU A 264 -34.07 20.45 24.65
CA LEU A 264 -34.01 21.39 23.53
C LEU A 264 -35.29 22.21 23.43
N MET A 265 -36.46 21.61 23.67
CA MET A 265 -37.76 22.29 23.61
C MET A 265 -37.93 23.44 24.59
N THR A 266 -37.16 23.43 25.70
CA THR A 266 -37.18 24.50 26.71
C THR A 266 -36.59 25.81 26.18
N ASP A 267 -35.83 25.76 25.09
CA ASP A 267 -35.15 26.93 24.54
C ASP A 267 -36.00 27.65 23.48
N PRO A 268 -36.20 28.98 23.57
CA PRO A 268 -36.95 29.75 22.57
C PRO A 268 -36.42 29.61 21.15
N ARG A 269 -35.12 29.32 20.97
CA ARG A 269 -34.48 29.14 19.66
C ARG A 269 -34.89 27.82 18.99
N PHE A 270 -35.37 26.86 19.76
CA PHE A 270 -35.83 25.57 19.25
C PHE A 270 -37.16 25.69 18.50
N SER A 271 -38.07 26.57 18.97
CA SER A 271 -39.35 26.87 18.33
C SER A 271 -39.22 27.69 17.04
N LEU A 272 -38.04 28.27 16.75
CA LEU A 272 -37.79 29.01 15.50
C LEU A 272 -37.65 28.08 14.29
N VAL A 273 -37.36 26.80 14.52
CA VAL A 273 -37.23 25.80 13.45
C VAL A 273 -38.50 24.96 13.41
N PRO A 274 -39.14 24.77 12.24
CA PRO A 274 -40.30 23.90 12.09
C PRO A 274 -40.05 22.46 12.59
N HIS A 275 -41.02 21.88 13.30
CA HIS A 275 -40.90 20.56 13.95
C HIS A 275 -40.49 19.44 12.96
N ASN A 276 -40.99 19.48 11.74
CA ASN A 276 -40.65 18.55 10.66
C ASN A 276 -39.18 18.62 10.21
N LYS A 277 -38.47 19.74 10.44
CA LYS A 277 -37.05 19.91 10.08
C LYS A 277 -36.10 19.69 11.26
N GLN A 278 -36.58 19.81 12.50
CA GLN A 278 -35.74 19.73 13.72
C GLN A 278 -34.97 18.40 13.84
N LYS A 279 -35.65 17.26 13.63
CA LYS A 279 -35.03 15.92 13.71
C LYS A 279 -33.98 15.70 12.62
N ALA A 280 -34.25 16.16 11.40
CA ALA A 280 -33.32 16.05 10.28
C ALA A 280 -32.05 16.89 10.51
N LEU A 281 -32.23 18.12 11.01
CA LEU A 281 -31.13 19.02 11.34
C LEU A 281 -30.30 18.52 12.52
N PHE A 282 -30.93 17.95 13.54
CA PHE A 282 -30.25 17.31 14.66
C PHE A 282 -29.37 16.15 14.17
N ASN A 283 -29.91 15.25 13.36
CA ASN A 283 -29.15 14.12 12.81
C ASN A 283 -27.99 14.59 11.93
N LYS A 284 -28.22 15.63 11.11
CA LYS A 284 -27.16 16.26 10.31
C LYS A 284 -26.05 16.81 11.20
N TYR A 285 -26.38 17.52 12.28
CA TYR A 285 -25.41 18.05 13.24
C TYR A 285 -24.64 16.93 13.95
N CYS A 286 -25.29 15.86 14.41
CA CYS A 286 -24.63 14.71 15.03
C CYS A 286 -23.64 14.02 14.07
N ASN A 287 -24.04 13.83 12.81
CA ASN A 287 -23.18 13.28 11.77
C ASN A 287 -21.99 14.22 11.49
N GLU A 288 -22.23 15.52 11.33
CA GLU A 288 -21.19 16.52 11.08
C GLU A 288 -20.20 16.62 12.25
N LEU A 289 -20.68 16.53 13.49
CA LEU A 289 -19.84 16.51 14.68
C LEU A 289 -19.00 15.22 14.74
N GLY A 290 -19.60 14.07 14.41
CA GLY A 290 -18.89 12.79 14.29
C GLY A 290 -17.82 12.81 13.21
N ASP A 291 -18.14 13.35 12.03
CA ASP A 291 -17.22 13.52 10.93
C ASP A 291 -16.12 14.53 11.26
N LYS A 292 -16.43 15.61 11.97
CA LYS A 292 -15.44 16.59 12.44
C LYS A 292 -14.45 15.93 13.41
N ILE A 293 -14.91 15.16 14.38
CA ILE A 293 -14.05 14.41 15.30
C ILE A 293 -13.19 13.38 14.55
N LYS A 294 -13.77 12.66 13.59
CA LYS A 294 -13.06 11.67 12.76
C LYS A 294 -12.03 12.34 11.86
N ASN A 295 -12.37 13.47 11.23
CA ASN A 295 -11.50 14.22 10.35
C ASN A 295 -10.38 14.91 11.13
N GLU A 296 -10.64 15.40 12.34
CA GLU A 296 -9.62 15.98 13.22
C GLU A 296 -8.63 14.91 13.70
N LYS A 297 -9.12 13.71 14.03
CA LYS A 297 -8.26 12.53 14.29
C LYS A 297 -7.45 12.11 13.06
N LYS A 298 -8.02 12.22 11.85
CA LYS A 298 -7.35 11.90 10.59
C LYS A 298 -6.32 12.97 10.17
N ASN A 299 -6.62 14.24 10.43
CA ASN A 299 -5.75 15.39 10.14
C ASN A 299 -4.63 15.56 11.17
N LYS A 300 -4.73 14.90 12.32
CA LYS A 300 -3.61 14.78 13.25
C LYS A 300 -2.53 13.92 12.59
N LYS A 301 -1.61 14.60 11.90
CA LYS A 301 -0.45 13.97 11.26
C LYS A 301 0.26 13.10 12.29
N LYS A 302 0.71 11.92 11.86
CA LYS A 302 1.52 11.09 12.74
C LYS A 302 2.78 11.87 13.11
N PRO A 303 3.30 11.75 14.35
CA PRO A 303 4.54 12.40 14.75
C PRO A 303 5.72 12.03 13.82
N GLU A 304 5.64 10.85 13.20
CA GLU A 304 6.55 10.37 12.16
C GLU A 304 6.54 11.25 10.91
N ASP A 305 5.36 11.69 10.46
CA ASP A 305 5.21 12.48 9.25
C ASP A 305 5.62 13.93 9.51
N GLU A 306 5.33 14.47 10.69
CA GLU A 306 5.88 15.77 11.12
C GLU A 306 7.41 15.77 11.18
N PHE A 307 8.00 14.65 11.64
CA PHE A 307 9.46 14.46 11.62
C PHE A 307 10.00 14.39 10.19
N LYS A 308 9.32 13.69 9.27
CA LYS A 308 9.69 13.67 7.84
C LYS A 308 9.60 15.06 7.21
N ASP A 309 8.58 15.85 7.53
CA ASP A 309 8.46 17.25 7.08
C ASP A 309 9.65 18.10 7.57
N LEU A 310 10.12 17.86 8.80
CA LEU A 310 11.35 18.46 9.31
C LEU A 310 12.58 17.99 8.52
N LEU A 311 12.67 16.70 8.20
CA LEU A 311 13.78 16.16 7.39
C LEU A 311 13.84 16.81 6.01
N VAL A 312 12.72 16.84 5.28
CA VAL A 312 12.63 17.43 3.92
C VAL A 312 13.01 18.91 3.93
N SER A 313 12.57 19.66 4.94
CA SER A 313 12.80 21.12 4.99
C SER A 313 14.20 21.52 5.45
N LYS A 314 14.88 20.69 6.24
CA LYS A 314 16.13 21.06 6.93
C LYS A 314 17.33 20.19 6.60
N VAL A 315 17.16 18.99 6.05
CA VAL A 315 18.25 18.06 5.77
C VAL A 315 18.92 18.37 4.43
N THR A 316 20.25 18.34 4.43
CA THR A 316 21.10 18.55 3.25
C THR A 316 21.98 17.34 2.99
N GLN A 317 22.40 17.12 1.74
CA GLN A 317 23.10 15.90 1.29
C GLN A 317 24.40 15.59 2.04
N LYS A 318 25.07 16.61 2.60
CA LYS A 318 26.33 16.45 3.35
C LYS A 318 26.14 16.39 4.88
N MET A 319 24.92 16.49 5.38
CA MET A 319 24.68 16.53 6.82
C MET A 319 24.63 15.11 7.40
N TYR A 320 25.29 14.91 8.54
CA TYR A 320 25.26 13.64 9.26
C TYR A 320 24.17 13.64 10.34
N TRP A 321 23.81 12.44 10.80
CA TRP A 321 22.79 12.25 11.83
C TRP A 321 23.08 13.05 13.10
N ASP A 322 24.33 13.03 13.59
CA ASP A 322 24.70 13.77 14.79
C ASP A 322 24.62 15.29 14.62
N ASP A 323 24.93 15.81 13.44
CA ASP A 323 24.81 17.24 13.13
C ASP A 323 23.35 17.68 13.10
N PHE A 324 22.50 16.89 12.44
CA PHE A 324 21.05 17.12 12.39
C PHE A 324 20.45 17.05 13.80
N ARG A 325 20.75 15.99 14.55
CA ARG A 325 20.27 15.78 15.91
C ARG A 325 20.68 16.92 16.83
N ARG A 326 21.94 17.38 16.77
CA ARG A 326 22.43 18.48 17.61
C ARG A 326 21.74 19.81 17.29
N LYS A 327 21.51 20.10 16.01
CA LYS A 327 20.89 21.36 15.57
C LYS A 327 19.38 21.42 15.83
N TYR A 328 18.68 20.30 15.69
CA TYR A 328 17.21 20.26 15.75
C TYR A 328 16.65 19.54 16.97
N LYS A 329 17.46 19.23 18.00
CA LYS A 329 17.00 18.55 19.23
C LYS A 329 15.83 19.24 19.93
N ASP A 330 15.75 20.57 19.80
CA ASP A 330 14.75 21.40 20.48
C ASP A 330 13.48 21.65 19.68
N ASP A 331 13.47 21.23 18.41
CA ASP A 331 12.32 21.39 17.52
C ASP A 331 11.13 20.55 18.02
N PRO A 332 9.90 21.12 18.07
CA PRO A 332 8.70 20.38 18.46
C PRO A 332 8.50 19.10 17.64
N ARG A 333 8.77 19.13 16.33
CA ARG A 333 8.63 17.98 15.42
C ARG A 333 9.71 16.92 15.67
N PHE A 334 10.90 17.35 16.11
CA PHE A 334 11.96 16.44 16.55
C PHE A 334 11.61 15.78 17.88
N LYS A 335 10.97 16.50 18.80
CA LYS A 335 10.53 15.99 20.12
C LYS A 335 9.26 15.13 20.03
N ALA A 336 8.41 15.35 19.03
CA ALA A 336 7.17 14.60 18.80
C ALA A 336 7.41 13.09 18.62
N LEU A 337 8.49 12.71 17.95
CA LEU A 337 8.97 11.33 17.95
C LEU A 337 9.83 11.13 19.21
N SER A 338 9.53 10.15 20.06
CA SER A 338 10.32 9.92 21.29
C SER A 338 11.49 8.96 21.05
N VAL A 339 11.35 8.03 20.12
CA VAL A 339 12.30 6.94 19.89
C VAL A 339 13.46 7.38 19.00
N THR A 340 14.65 7.55 19.59
CA THR A 340 15.87 7.99 18.87
C THR A 340 16.25 7.07 17.71
N LYS A 341 16.08 5.76 17.87
CA LYS A 341 16.40 4.77 16.83
C LYS A 341 15.53 4.94 15.58
N GLU A 342 14.25 5.27 15.76
CA GLU A 342 13.32 5.52 14.67
C GLU A 342 13.64 6.83 13.96
N LYS A 343 14.01 7.88 14.71
CA LYS A 343 14.48 9.14 14.11
C LYS A 343 15.70 8.94 13.22
N GLU A 344 16.68 8.17 13.70
CA GLU A 344 17.89 7.88 12.93
C GLU A 344 17.57 7.03 11.68
N ALA A 345 16.64 6.08 11.79
CA ALA A 345 16.19 5.28 10.66
C ALA A 345 15.50 6.16 9.59
N LEU A 346 14.56 7.03 10.00
CA LEU A 346 13.88 7.97 9.12
C LEU A 346 14.85 8.96 8.48
N PHE A 347 15.84 9.45 9.23
CA PHE A 347 16.89 10.31 8.68
C PHE A 347 17.71 9.60 7.62
N LYS A 348 18.19 8.38 7.90
CA LYS A 348 18.98 7.58 6.94
C LYS A 348 18.16 7.25 5.69
N ASP A 349 16.89 6.92 5.87
CA ASP A 349 15.96 6.66 4.78
C ASP A 349 15.77 7.91 3.90
N HIS A 350 15.50 9.06 4.52
CA HIS A 350 15.39 10.33 3.82
C HIS A 350 16.66 10.69 3.06
N VAL A 351 17.83 10.58 3.71
CA VAL A 351 19.12 10.85 3.06
C VAL A 351 19.37 9.88 1.91
N LYS A 352 18.98 8.61 2.03
CA LYS A 352 19.16 7.61 0.97
C LYS A 352 18.24 7.84 -0.23
N HIS A 353 16.97 8.16 0.01
CA HIS A 353 15.94 8.22 -1.03
C HIS A 353 15.75 9.60 -1.66
N HIS A 354 15.96 10.68 -0.90
CA HIS A 354 15.73 12.06 -1.38
C HIS A 354 17.01 12.86 -1.61
N LEU A 355 18.09 12.54 -0.89
CA LEU A 355 19.37 13.25 -1.00
C LEU A 355 20.50 12.36 -1.54
N GLY A 356 20.25 11.07 -1.70
CA GLY A 356 21.17 10.13 -2.29
C GLY A 356 21.19 10.35 -3.80
N LYS A 357 22.37 10.21 -4.42
CA LYS A 357 22.40 10.09 -5.88
C LYS A 357 21.57 8.86 -6.24
N LYS A 358 20.50 9.06 -7.01
CA LYS A 358 19.74 7.94 -7.58
C LYS A 358 20.70 7.09 -8.40
N ARG A 359 20.50 5.77 -8.37
CA ARG A 359 21.31 4.90 -9.21
C ARG A 359 20.95 5.20 -10.66
N PRO A 360 21.89 5.08 -11.61
CA PRO A 360 21.60 5.22 -13.04
C PRO A 360 20.38 4.40 -13.50
N THR A 361 20.21 3.20 -12.93
CA THR A 361 19.07 2.32 -13.20
C THR A 361 17.75 2.87 -12.68
N ASP A 362 17.75 3.57 -11.54
CA ASP A 362 16.53 4.14 -10.95
C ASP A 362 16.09 5.37 -11.76
N GLU A 363 17.03 6.19 -12.24
CA GLU A 363 16.73 7.32 -13.14
C GLU A 363 16.26 6.86 -14.51
N TYR A 364 16.83 5.77 -15.04
CA TYR A 364 16.34 5.13 -16.25
C TYR A 364 14.92 4.57 -16.07
N MET A 365 14.62 3.98 -14.92
CA MET A 365 13.25 3.52 -14.58
C MET A 365 12.26 4.67 -14.42
N ASP A 366 12.70 5.81 -13.87
CA ASP A 366 11.89 7.04 -13.84
C ASP A 366 11.61 7.54 -15.26
N LEU A 367 12.62 7.53 -16.15
CA LEU A 367 12.41 7.83 -17.58
C LEU A 367 11.36 6.90 -18.21
N LEU A 368 11.42 5.60 -17.94
CA LEU A 368 10.41 4.65 -18.44
C LEU A 368 9.00 4.99 -17.92
N ARG A 369 8.89 5.35 -16.63
CA ARG A 369 7.60 5.76 -16.01
C ARG A 369 7.07 7.10 -16.55
N ASP A 370 7.95 8.06 -16.79
CA ASP A 370 7.58 9.40 -17.27
C ASP A 370 7.17 9.37 -18.75
N THR A 371 7.70 8.41 -19.52
CA THR A 371 7.43 8.27 -20.95
C THR A 371 6.08 7.60 -21.18
N LYS A 372 5.01 8.40 -21.22
CA LYS A 372 3.62 7.96 -21.44
C LYS A 372 3.37 7.27 -22.80
N ASP A 373 4.30 7.38 -23.74
CA ASP A 373 4.21 6.72 -25.05
C ASP A 373 4.55 5.22 -25.01
N ILE A 374 5.10 4.72 -23.89
CA ILE A 374 5.40 3.30 -23.70
C ILE A 374 4.12 2.55 -23.36
N ARG A 375 3.76 1.58 -24.20
CA ARG A 375 2.56 0.74 -24.02
C ARG A 375 2.94 -0.72 -23.72
N PRO A 376 2.12 -1.46 -22.95
CA PRO A 376 2.26 -2.90 -22.81
C PRO A 376 2.34 -3.58 -24.20
N GLY A 377 3.33 -4.44 -24.41
CA GLY A 377 3.57 -5.11 -25.70
C GLY A 377 4.38 -4.31 -26.74
N MET A 378 4.83 -3.09 -26.42
CA MET A 378 5.71 -2.31 -27.30
C MET A 378 7.07 -3.01 -27.48
N ARG A 379 7.56 -3.06 -28.72
CA ARG A 379 8.88 -3.65 -29.00
C ARG A 379 10.00 -2.70 -28.60
N TRP A 380 11.08 -3.25 -28.07
CA TRP A 380 12.27 -2.49 -27.66
C TRP A 380 12.79 -1.52 -28.73
N ARG A 381 12.78 -1.94 -30.00
CA ARG A 381 13.24 -1.10 -31.12
C ARG A 381 12.48 0.23 -31.24
N ASP A 382 11.18 0.21 -30.98
CA ASP A 382 10.33 1.39 -31.10
C ASP A 382 10.42 2.24 -29.84
N ALA A 383 10.45 1.61 -28.65
CA ALA A 383 10.69 2.30 -27.39
C ALA A 383 12.07 3.00 -27.37
N LYS A 384 13.12 2.36 -27.90
CA LYS A 384 14.47 2.92 -27.98
C LYS A 384 14.51 4.26 -28.72
N LYS A 385 13.74 4.42 -29.80
CA LYS A 385 13.68 5.69 -30.56
C LYS A 385 13.08 6.84 -29.77
N ILE A 386 12.24 6.53 -28.78
CA ILE A 386 11.61 7.52 -27.90
C ILE A 386 12.57 7.83 -26.75
N LEU A 387 13.14 6.78 -26.15
CA LEU A 387 13.99 6.86 -24.98
C LEU A 387 15.36 7.49 -25.25
N GLU A 388 15.97 7.28 -26.42
CA GLU A 388 17.27 7.88 -26.79
C GLU A 388 17.28 9.42 -26.83
N LYS A 389 16.11 10.07 -26.77
CA LYS A 389 16.00 11.53 -26.75
C LYS A 389 16.29 12.15 -25.38
N ASP A 390 16.24 11.36 -24.31
CA ASP A 390 16.45 11.82 -22.94
C ASP A 390 17.86 11.42 -22.46
N ASP A 391 18.59 12.35 -21.85
CA ASP A 391 19.95 12.12 -21.35
C ASP A 391 20.01 10.97 -20.33
N ARG A 392 18.92 10.74 -19.58
CA ARG A 392 18.80 9.64 -18.61
C ARG A 392 18.91 8.26 -19.26
N TYR A 393 18.65 8.16 -20.57
CA TYR A 393 18.84 6.92 -21.34
C TYR A 393 20.30 6.46 -21.37
N TYR A 394 21.25 7.40 -21.36
CA TYR A 394 22.67 7.10 -21.46
C TYR A 394 23.33 6.89 -20.09
N LEU A 395 22.60 7.08 -18.99
CA LEU A 395 23.10 6.79 -17.64
C LEU A 395 23.38 5.30 -17.42
N VAL A 396 22.60 4.42 -18.07
CA VAL A 396 22.85 2.98 -18.09
C VAL A 396 23.70 2.65 -19.31
N GLU A 397 25.00 2.42 -19.09
CA GLU A 397 25.98 2.20 -20.15
C GLU A 397 25.65 0.93 -20.97
N SER A 398 25.29 -0.16 -20.30
CA SER A 398 24.97 -1.44 -20.94
C SER A 398 23.67 -1.35 -21.75
N LYS A 399 23.76 -1.69 -23.04
CA LYS A 399 22.59 -1.80 -23.92
C LYS A 399 21.67 -2.96 -23.51
N ILE A 400 22.25 -4.07 -23.05
CA ILE A 400 21.52 -5.27 -22.64
C ILE A 400 20.71 -4.94 -21.39
N ASP A 401 21.34 -4.30 -20.41
CA ASP A 401 20.68 -3.93 -19.15
C ASP A 401 19.53 -2.96 -19.39
N ARG A 402 19.67 -2.00 -20.32
CA ARG A 402 18.57 -1.10 -20.71
C ARG A 402 17.36 -1.84 -21.30
N GLU A 403 17.63 -2.84 -22.13
CA GLU A 403 16.59 -3.66 -22.75
C GLU A 403 15.91 -4.59 -21.73
N ASP A 404 16.67 -5.19 -20.82
CA ASP A 404 16.15 -6.04 -19.75
C ASP A 404 15.28 -5.23 -18.78
N LEU A 405 15.77 -4.07 -18.33
CA LEU A 405 15.02 -3.13 -17.48
C LEU A 405 13.71 -2.67 -18.14
N PHE A 406 13.70 -2.47 -19.45
CA PHE A 406 12.49 -2.14 -20.21
C PHE A 406 11.51 -3.31 -20.28
N ARG A 407 11.99 -4.54 -20.49
CA ARG A 407 11.15 -5.75 -20.51
C ARG A 407 10.51 -6.00 -19.15
N ASP A 408 11.28 -5.85 -18.08
CA ASP A 408 10.79 -5.95 -16.70
C ASP A 408 9.68 -4.93 -16.45
N TYR A 409 9.89 -3.67 -16.86
CA TYR A 409 8.89 -2.61 -16.74
C TYR A 409 7.59 -2.92 -17.51
N LEU A 410 7.68 -3.43 -18.74
CA LEU A 410 6.51 -3.86 -19.50
C LEU A 410 5.79 -5.05 -18.87
N GLN A 411 6.54 -5.98 -18.26
CA GLN A 411 5.96 -7.12 -17.57
C GLN A 411 5.19 -6.69 -16.32
N ASP A 412 5.69 -5.70 -15.58
CA ASP A 412 5.00 -5.15 -14.41
C ASP A 412 3.79 -4.29 -14.79
N MET A 413 3.78 -3.60 -15.94
CA MET A 413 2.58 -2.91 -16.44
C MET A 413 1.50 -3.84 -17.02
N SER A 414 1.86 -5.09 -17.33
CA SER A 414 0.95 -6.08 -17.90
C SER A 414 0.31 -6.98 -16.84
N LYS A 415 0.72 -6.89 -15.58
CA LYS A 415 0.07 -7.51 -14.42
C LYS A 415 -0.99 -6.58 -13.88
#